data_AF-A0AAU9UH94-F1
#
_entry.id   AF-A0AAU9UH94-F1
#
_cell.length_a   1.000
_cell.length_b   1.000
_cell.length_c   1.000
_cell.angle_alpha   90.00
_cell.angle_beta   90.00
_cell.angle_gamma   90.00
#
_symmetry.space_group_name_H-M   'P 1'
#
loop_
_entity.id
_entity.type
_entity.pdbx_description
1 polymer ?
#
loop_
_entity_poly.entity_id
_entity_poly.type
_entity_poly.pdbx_seq_one_letter_code
_entity_poly.pdbx_strand_id
1 'polypeptide(L)'
;MSLRANKTPIFFQVFLCICVLLYRRVLSEPAGPIGLFLQTNLFGLPVIHESQQWVFDPDVALRRRKEFIELNGDKGEKLIERLGLGIDGYGEQRLIKQRQRDEGHLGGLNSLRP
;
A
#
# COMPACT_ATOMS: atom_id res chain seq x y z
N MET A 1 55.58 36.70 10.91
CA MET A 1 54.44 35.83 11.23
C MET A 1 53.52 35.81 10.00
N SER A 2 53.73 34.86 9.08
CA SER A 2 53.09 34.85 7.75
C SER A 2 51.89 33.90 7.75
N LEU A 3 50.68 34.44 7.64
CA LEU A 3 49.43 33.68 7.56
C LEU A 3 49.34 32.98 6.19
N ARG A 4 49.46 31.64 6.20
CA ARG A 4 49.32 30.81 5.00
C ARG A 4 47.83 30.66 4.68
N ALA A 5 47.35 31.38 3.67
CA ALA A 5 45.98 31.26 3.19
C ALA A 5 45.72 29.83 2.67
N ASN A 6 44.76 29.14 3.29
CA ASN A 6 44.41 27.77 2.99
C ASN A 6 43.52 27.75 1.73
N LYS A 7 44.07 27.38 0.58
CA LYS A 7 43.32 27.30 -0.68
C LYS A 7 42.51 26.00 -0.69
N THR A 8 41.21 26.08 -0.40
CA THR A 8 40.32 24.93 -0.55
C THR A 8 40.21 24.55 -2.03
N PRO A 9 40.32 23.25 -2.38
CA PRO A 9 40.26 22.82 -3.77
C PRO A 9 38.89 23.09 -4.39
N ILE A 10 38.87 23.72 -5.57
CA ILE A 10 37.66 24.10 -6.32
C ILE A 10 36.74 22.89 -6.54
N PHE A 11 37.31 21.71 -6.77
CA PHE A 11 36.55 20.46 -6.92
C PHE A 11 35.73 20.09 -5.69
N PHE A 12 36.24 20.36 -4.48
CA PHE A 12 35.50 20.10 -3.25
C PHE A 12 34.32 21.07 -3.09
N GLN A 13 34.48 22.33 -3.51
CA GLN A 13 33.39 23.31 -3.52
C GLN A 13 32.32 22.94 -4.55
N VAL A 14 32.70 22.52 -5.75
CA VAL A 14 31.76 22.06 -6.79
C VAL A 14 31.01 20.81 -6.32
N PHE A 15 31.73 19.84 -5.74
CA PHE A 15 31.13 18.63 -5.19
C PHE A 15 30.13 18.95 -4.07
N LEU A 16 30.50 19.81 -3.12
CA LEU A 16 29.62 20.25 -2.04
C LEU A 16 28.37 20.95 -2.59
N CYS A 17 28.52 21.82 -3.58
CA CYS A 17 27.39 22.47 -4.24
C CYS A 17 26.44 21.47 -4.91
N ILE A 18 26.97 20.47 -5.62
CA ILE A 18 26.15 19.42 -6.25
C ILE A 18 25.40 18.62 -5.18
N CYS A 19 26.08 18.21 -4.10
CA CYS A 19 25.44 17.49 -2.98
C CYS A 19 24.32 18.30 -2.33
N VAL A 20 24.52 19.61 -2.11
CA VAL A 20 23.48 20.50 -1.54
C VAL A 20 22.29 20.65 -2.50
N LEU A 21 22.53 20.80 -3.80
CA LEU A 21 21.46 20.89 -4.80
C LEU A 21 20.64 19.60 -4.92
N LEU A 22 21.30 18.44 -4.81
CA LEU A 22 20.63 17.14 -4.80
C LEU A 22 19.86 16.89 -3.50
N TYR A 23 20.41 17.29 -2.34
CA TYR A 23 19.71 17.18 -1.05
C TYR A 23 18.41 17.99 -1.04
N ARG A 24 18.40 19.19 -1.65
CA ARG A 24 17.17 20.00 -1.77
C ARG A 24 16.08 19.32 -2.59
N ARG A 25 16.42 18.46 -3.57
CA ARG A 25 15.44 17.68 -4.35
C ARG A 25 14.77 16.56 -3.54
N VAL A 26 15.40 16.11 -2.45
CA VAL A 26 14.90 15.01 -1.61
C VAL A 26 13.87 15.49 -0.57
N LEU A 27 13.85 16.78 -0.22
CA LEU A 27 12.72 17.37 0.52
C LEU A 27 11.57 17.59 -0.46
N SER A 28 10.73 16.57 -0.53
CA SER A 28 9.50 16.47 -1.32
C SER A 28 8.56 17.66 -1.11
N GLU A 29 8.67 18.69 -1.94
CA GLU A 29 7.52 19.58 -2.18
C GLU A 29 6.51 18.86 -3.08
N PRO A 30 5.20 19.01 -2.82
CA PRO A 30 4.18 18.46 -3.72
C PRO A 30 4.44 19.03 -5.11
N ALA A 31 4.62 18.13 -6.09
CA ALA A 31 4.92 18.52 -7.45
C ALA A 31 3.82 19.49 -7.92
N GLY A 32 4.21 20.72 -8.27
CA GLY A 32 3.28 21.70 -8.85
C GLY A 32 2.60 21.12 -10.10
N PRO A 33 1.57 21.79 -10.66
CA PRO A 33 0.70 21.22 -11.70
C PRO A 33 1.46 20.57 -12.87
N ILE A 34 2.57 21.18 -13.30
CA ILE A 34 3.44 20.68 -14.37
C ILE A 34 4.22 19.43 -13.93
N GLY A 35 4.76 19.43 -12.70
CA GLY A 35 5.48 18.29 -12.15
C GLY A 35 4.56 17.09 -11.94
N LEU A 36 3.33 17.33 -11.47
CA LEU A 36 2.29 16.30 -11.34
C LEU A 36 1.91 15.72 -12.70
N PHE A 37 1.68 16.58 -13.71
CA PHE A 37 1.37 16.14 -15.08
C PHE A 37 2.49 15.25 -15.66
N LEU A 38 3.75 15.64 -15.49
CA LEU A 38 4.87 14.82 -15.96
C LEU A 38 4.95 13.49 -15.18
N GLN A 39 4.77 13.53 -13.87
CA GLN A 39 4.81 12.33 -13.02
C GLN A 39 3.71 11.33 -13.39
N THR A 40 2.46 11.80 -13.55
CA THR A 40 1.33 10.92 -13.89
C THR A 40 1.47 10.29 -15.27
N ASN A 41 2.08 10.99 -16.24
CA ASN A 41 2.22 10.49 -17.60
C ASN A 41 3.46 9.62 -17.81
N LEU A 42 4.60 9.91 -17.18
CA LEU A 42 5.81 9.08 -17.31
C LEU A 42 5.83 7.88 -16.36
N PHE A 43 5.41 8.08 -15.11
CA PHE A 43 5.60 7.11 -14.03
C PHE A 43 4.29 6.55 -13.47
N GLY A 44 3.14 7.13 -13.86
CA GLY A 44 1.84 6.82 -13.28
C GLY A 44 1.62 7.52 -11.94
N LEU A 45 0.37 7.51 -11.46
CA LEU A 45 0.08 7.91 -10.09
C LEU A 45 0.69 6.89 -9.13
N PRO A 46 1.44 7.31 -8.10
CA PRO A 46 1.85 6.37 -7.07
C PRO A 46 0.58 5.80 -6.43
N VAL A 47 0.41 4.47 -6.48
CA VAL A 47 -0.70 3.80 -5.79
C VAL A 47 -0.39 3.84 -4.30
N ILE A 48 -0.93 4.85 -3.63
CA ILE A 48 -0.81 5.00 -2.18
C ILE A 48 -1.78 4.00 -1.56
N HIS A 49 -1.24 2.96 -0.94
CA HIS A 49 -2.03 2.03 -0.14
C HIS A 49 -2.13 2.61 1.27
N GLU A 50 -3.29 3.15 1.63
CA GLU A 50 -3.53 3.61 2.98
C GLU A 50 -3.86 2.43 3.90
N SER A 51 -3.17 2.37 5.04
CA SER A 51 -3.46 1.36 6.05
C SER A 51 -4.76 1.74 6.78
N GLN A 52 -5.87 1.11 6.40
CA GLN A 52 -7.14 1.29 7.10
C GLN A 52 -7.31 0.23 8.20
N GLN A 53 -7.53 0.67 9.43
CA GLN A 53 -7.97 -0.20 10.52
C GLN A 53 -9.49 -0.25 10.60
N TRP A 54 -10.02 -1.46 10.83
CA TRP A 54 -11.46 -1.70 10.96
C TRP A 54 -11.74 -2.33 12.33
N VAL A 55 -12.69 -1.77 13.07
CA VAL A 55 -13.22 -2.42 14.27
C VAL A 55 -14.23 -3.47 13.81
N PHE A 56 -13.77 -4.71 13.65
CA PHE A 56 -14.61 -5.84 13.24
C PHE A 56 -15.20 -6.54 14.47
N ASP A 57 -16.52 -6.43 14.63
CA ASP A 57 -17.31 -7.18 15.61
C ASP A 57 -18.24 -8.16 14.85
N PRO A 58 -18.08 -9.48 15.00
CA PRO A 58 -18.82 -10.48 14.23
C PRO A 58 -20.33 -10.47 14.54
N ASP A 59 -20.73 -10.20 15.78
CA ASP A 59 -22.14 -10.21 16.20
C ASP A 59 -22.87 -8.97 15.67
N VAL A 60 -22.17 -7.84 15.63
CA VAL A 60 -22.66 -6.62 15.01
C VAL A 60 -22.72 -6.77 13.48
N ALA A 61 -21.73 -7.40 12.86
CA ALA A 61 -21.71 -7.66 11.43
C ALA A 61 -22.87 -8.56 10.98
N LEU A 62 -23.22 -9.59 11.78
CA LEU A 62 -24.38 -10.44 11.51
C LEU A 62 -25.70 -9.66 11.53
N ARG A 63 -25.88 -8.76 12.51
CA ARG A 63 -27.09 -7.93 12.60
C ARG A 63 -27.18 -6.90 11.47
N ARG A 64 -26.05 -6.29 11.09
CA ARG A 64 -25.99 -5.29 10.00
C ARG A 64 -25.94 -5.89 8.59
N ARG A 65 -25.87 -7.22 8.47
CA ARG A 65 -25.85 -7.90 7.16
C ARG A 65 -27.03 -7.48 6.28
N LYS A 66 -28.23 -7.32 6.85
CA LYS A 66 -29.43 -6.92 6.10
C LYS A 66 -29.25 -5.54 5.47
N GLU A 67 -28.85 -4.54 6.27
CA GLU A 67 -28.59 -3.17 5.82
C GLU A 67 -27.47 -3.13 4.77
N PHE A 68 -26.42 -3.91 4.98
CA PHE A 68 -25.32 -4.01 4.03
C PHE A 68 -25.76 -4.58 2.68
N ILE A 69 -26.56 -5.64 2.67
CA ILE A 69 -27.07 -6.26 1.44
C ILE A 69 -28.02 -5.31 0.71
N GLU A 70 -28.86 -4.57 1.43
CA GLU A 70 -29.77 -3.59 0.84
C GLU A 70 -29.01 -2.44 0.17
N LEU A 71 -27.91 -1.98 0.77
CA LEU A 71 -27.09 -0.89 0.25
C LEU A 71 -26.11 -1.32 -0.86
N ASN A 72 -25.47 -2.49 -0.71
CA ASN A 72 -24.32 -2.92 -1.55
C ASN A 72 -24.60 -4.17 -2.40
N GLY A 73 -25.75 -4.80 -2.22
CA GLY A 73 -26.10 -6.07 -2.85
C GLY A 73 -25.62 -7.31 -2.09
N ASP A 74 -26.00 -8.48 -2.60
CA ASP A 74 -25.79 -9.79 -1.97
C ASP A 74 -24.39 -10.38 -2.20
N LYS A 75 -23.51 -9.71 -2.96
CA LYS A 75 -22.18 -10.21 -3.35
C LYS A 75 -21.05 -9.80 -2.42
N GLY A 76 -21.36 -9.20 -1.26
CA GLY A 76 -20.37 -8.78 -0.27
C GLY A 76 -19.45 -9.89 0.20
N GLU A 77 -19.97 -11.10 0.37
CA GLU A 77 -19.17 -12.27 0.78
C GLU A 77 -18.06 -12.59 -0.22
N LYS A 78 -18.39 -12.61 -1.52
CA LYS A 78 -17.39 -12.81 -2.60
C LYS A 78 -16.39 -11.67 -2.68
N LEU A 79 -16.82 -10.44 -2.38
CA LEU A 79 -15.92 -9.29 -2.35
C LEU A 79 -14.91 -9.42 -1.21
N ILE A 80 -15.36 -9.78 -0.01
CA ILE A 80 -14.50 -9.99 1.17
C ILE A 80 -13.50 -11.13 0.90
N GLU A 81 -13.95 -12.24 0.32
CA GLU A 81 -13.08 -13.35 -0.09
C GLU A 81 -11.96 -12.85 -1.03
N ARG A 82 -12.33 -12.09 -2.08
CA ARG A 82 -11.35 -11.53 -3.03
C ARG A 82 -10.37 -10.55 -2.39
N LEU A 83 -10.81 -9.72 -1.44
CA LEU A 83 -9.92 -8.84 -0.67
C LEU A 83 -8.88 -9.66 0.11
N GLY A 84 -9.28 -10.81 0.66
CA GLY A 84 -8.40 -11.73 1.37
C GLY A 84 -7.38 -12.49 0.50
N LEU A 85 -7.49 -12.42 -0.83
CA LEU A 85 -6.59 -13.10 -1.76
C LEU A 85 -5.30 -12.32 -2.06
N GLY A 86 -5.19 -11.06 -1.64
CA GLY A 86 -4.02 -10.20 -1.90
C GLY A 86 -3.95 -9.69 -3.35
N ILE A 87 -3.11 -8.67 -3.57
CA ILE A 87 -3.03 -7.90 -4.83
C ILE A 87 -1.78 -8.19 -5.66
N ASP A 88 -0.91 -9.09 -5.20
CA ASP A 88 0.39 -9.41 -5.80
C ASP A 88 0.31 -10.46 -6.94
N GLY A 89 -0.89 -10.78 -7.41
CA GLY A 89 -1.11 -11.71 -8.53
C GLY A 89 -1.15 -13.20 -8.14
N TYR A 90 -0.92 -13.55 -6.88
CA TYR A 90 -0.96 -14.95 -6.40
C TYR A 90 -2.32 -15.39 -5.84
N GLY A 91 -3.40 -14.72 -6.27
CA GLY A 91 -4.75 -14.93 -5.71
C GLY A 91 -5.29 -16.34 -5.91
N GLU A 92 -5.11 -16.93 -7.10
CA GLU A 92 -5.58 -18.29 -7.41
C GLU A 92 -4.91 -19.34 -6.54
N GLN A 93 -3.59 -19.25 -6.33
CA GLN A 93 -2.88 -20.19 -5.47
C GLN A 93 -3.33 -20.09 -4.01
N ARG A 94 -3.65 -18.86 -3.54
CA ARG A 94 -4.19 -18.67 -2.19
C ARG A 94 -5.61 -19.21 -2.08
N LEU A 95 -6.44 -18.99 -3.09
CA LEU A 95 -7.81 -19.51 -3.13
C LEU A 95 -7.83 -21.04 -3.08
N ILE A 96 -6.95 -21.70 -3.83
CA ILE A 96 -6.80 -23.17 -3.80
C ILE A 96 -6.41 -23.62 -2.38
N LYS A 97 -5.42 -22.99 -1.76
CA LYS A 97 -4.99 -23.30 -0.39
C LYS A 97 -6.10 -23.07 0.64
N GLN A 98 -6.90 -22.01 0.48
CA GLN A 98 -8.05 -21.72 1.34
C GLN A 98 -9.11 -22.82 1.19
N ARG A 99 -9.45 -23.22 -0.04
CA ARG A 99 -10.41 -24.32 -0.28
C ARG A 99 -9.94 -25.65 0.32
N GLN A 100 -8.66 -25.99 0.16
CA GLN A 100 -8.09 -27.20 0.76
C GLN A 100 -8.12 -27.15 2.29
N ARG A 101 -7.84 -25.99 2.89
CA ARG A 101 -7.97 -25.80 4.34
C ARG A 101 -9.41 -25.96 4.79
N ASP A 102 -10.35 -25.38 4.05
CA ASP A 102 -11.77 -25.32 4.43
C ASP A 102 -12.52 -26.62 4.10
N GLU A 103 -11.88 -27.55 3.37
CA GLU A 103 -12.42 -28.88 3.11
C GLU A 103 -12.73 -29.61 4.44
N GLY A 104 -14.02 -29.89 4.66
CA GLY A 104 -14.52 -30.52 5.88
C GLY A 104 -14.79 -29.56 7.06
N HIS A 105 -14.62 -28.24 6.89
CA HIS A 105 -14.87 -27.23 7.91
C HIS A 105 -16.04 -26.33 7.47
N LEU A 106 -17.25 -26.62 7.95
CA LEU A 106 -18.43 -25.82 7.62
C LEU A 106 -18.41 -24.53 8.44
N GLY A 107 -17.96 -23.42 7.86
CA GLY A 107 -17.97 -22.11 8.51
C GLY A 107 -17.15 -22.06 9.81
N GLY A 108 -16.07 -22.84 9.89
CA GLY A 108 -15.22 -22.95 11.09
C GLY A 108 -15.64 -24.02 12.09
N LEU A 109 -16.70 -24.79 11.82
CA LEU A 109 -17.08 -25.96 12.60
C LEU A 109 -16.43 -27.22 12.02
N ASN A 110 -15.71 -27.96 12.87
CA ASN A 110 -15.20 -29.31 12.56
C ASN A 110 -16.35 -30.32 12.55
N SER A 111 -17.30 -30.18 11.62
CA SER A 111 -18.43 -31.10 11.53
C SER A 111 -18.02 -32.49 11.05
N LEU A 112 -16.87 -32.62 10.38
CA LEU A 112 -16.39 -33.84 9.72
C LEU A 112 -14.97 -34.26 10.13
N ARG A 113 -14.39 -33.64 11.16
CA ARG A 113 -13.11 -34.06 11.77
C ARG A 113 -13.36 -34.42 13.24
N PRO A 114 -12.78 -35.52 13.77
CA PRO A 114 -12.90 -35.89 15.18
C PRO A 114 -12.29 -34.82 16.11
#